data_AF-A0A4Y2M9B9-F1
#
_entry.id   AF-A0A4Y2M9B9-F1
#
_cell.length_a   1.000
_cell.length_b   1.000
_cell.length_c   1.000
_cell.angle_alpha   90.00
_cell.angle_beta   90.00
_cell.angle_gamma   90.00
#
_symmetry.space_group_name_H-M   'P 1'
#
loop_
_entity.id
_entity.type
_entity.pdbx_description
1 polymer ?
#
loop_
_entity_poly.entity_id
_entity_poly.type
_entity_poly.pdbx_seq_one_letter_code
_entity_poly.pdbx_strand_id
1 'polypeptide(L)' 'MNIIEPIWVALQCAVQKKSPPPGTPRDLRTALQDSWCEKPPGYLQTLVDTMPRRVASFLCARVGPKRY' A
#
# COMPACT_ATOMS: atom_id res chain seq x y z
N MET A 1 -9.30 -8.45 3.46
CA MET A 1 -8.85 -7.05 3.65
C MET A 1 -7.54 -7.08 4.39
N ASN A 2 -6.41 -7.18 3.68
CA ASN A 2 -5.11 -7.20 4.34
C ASN A 2 -4.51 -5.80 4.36
N ILE A 3 -4.12 -5.33 5.54
CA ILE A 3 -3.49 -4.00 5.75
C ILE A 3 -2.16 -3.90 4.98
N ILE A 4 -1.55 -5.06 4.73
CA ILE A 4 -0.24 -5.21 4.09
C ILE A 4 -0.29 -4.96 2.57
N GLU A 5 -1.40 -5.27 1.89
CA GLU A 5 -1.51 -5.10 0.43
C GLU A 5 -1.27 -3.65 -0.05
N PRO A 6 -1.97 -2.62 0.47
CA PRO A 6 -1.73 -1.24 0.04
C PRO A 6 -0.35 -0.71 0.44
N ILE A 7 0.21 -1.22 1.55
CA ILE A 7 1.58 -0.93 1.97
C ILE A 7 2.55 -1.44 0.90
N TRP A 8 2.35 -2.69 0.45
CA TRP A 8 3.20 -3.34 -0.53
C TRP A 8 3.15 -2.64 -1.90
N VAL A 9 1.95 -2.27 -2.34
CA VAL A 9 1.75 -1.54 -3.61
C VAL A 9 2.45 -0.18 -3.57
N ALA A 10 2.32 0.56 -2.47
CA ALA A 10 2.99 1.86 -2.35
C ALA A 10 4.51 1.75 -2.27
N LEU A 11 5.01 0.70 -1.65
CA LEU A 11 6.44 0.45 -1.53
C LEU A 11 7.06 0.01 -2.87
N GLN A 12 6.34 -0.84 -3.62
CA GLN A 12 6.73 -1.26 -4.96
C GLN A 12 6.78 -0.08 -5.94
N CYS A 13 5.80 0.83 -5.86
CA CYS A 13 5.77 2.03 -6.69
C CYS A 13 6.97 2.96 -6.41
N ALA A 14 7.34 3.10 -5.15
CA ALA A 14 8.49 3.92 -4.77
C ALA A 14 9.82 3.32 -5.23
N VAL A 15 9.96 1.99 -5.15
CA VAL A 15 11.14 1.29 -5.68
C VAL A 15 11.25 1.38 -7.20
N GLN A 16 10.15 1.26 -7.94
CA GLN A 16 10.17 1.44 -9.41
C GLN A 16 10.55 2.87 -9.82
N LYS A 17 10.22 3.87 -9.01
CA LYS A 17 10.56 5.28 -9.26
C LYS A 17 12.00 5.61 -8.88
N LYS A 18 12.69 4.75 -8.11
CA LYS A 18 14.08 4.98 -7.70
C LYS A 18 15.01 4.66 -8.87
N SER A 19 15.86 5.61 -9.24
CA SER A 19 16.89 5.47 -10.27
C SER A 19 18.27 5.70 -9.65
N PRO A 20 19.27 4.84 -9.88
CA PRO A 20 19.25 3.64 -10.74
C PRO A 20 18.40 2.50 -10.13
N PRO A 21 17.79 1.63 -10.99
CA PRO A 21 17.02 0.50 -10.51
C PRO A 21 17.92 -0.44 -9.68
N PRO A 22 17.42 -0.99 -8.58
CA PRO A 22 18.20 -1.91 -7.76
C PRO A 22 18.50 -3.19 -8.54
N GLY A 23 19.72 -3.30 -9.07
CA GLY A 23 20.17 -4.45 -9.84
C GLY A 23 20.48 -5.68 -8.97
N THR A 24 20.70 -5.48 -7.67
CA THR A 24 21.02 -6.56 -6.72
C THR A 24 19.86 -6.76 -5.73
N PRO A 25 19.54 -8.01 -5.32
CA PRO A 25 18.56 -8.27 -4.26
C PRO A 25 18.87 -7.51 -2.96
N ARG A 26 20.15 -7.27 -2.68
CA ARG A 26 20.62 -6.45 -1.55
C ARG A 26 20.20 -4.99 -1.70
N ASP A 27 20.39 -4.42 -2.88
CA ASP A 27 20.03 -3.03 -3.19
C ASP A 27 18.52 -2.84 -3.20
N LEU A 28 17.77 -3.88 -3.60
CA LEU A 28 16.31 -3.88 -3.53
C LEU A 28 15.84 -3.77 -2.08
N ARG A 29 16.42 -4.58 -1.17
CA ARG A 29 16.09 -4.51 0.26
C ARG A 29 16.40 -3.12 0.83
N THR A 30 17.57 -2.56 0.51
CA THR A 30 17.95 -1.22 0.97
C THR A 30 17.02 -0.15 0.40
N ALA A 31 16.66 -0.23 -0.88
CA ALA A 31 15.74 0.72 -1.52
C ALA A 31 14.32 0.66 -0.93
N LEU A 32 13.82 -0.54 -0.63
CA LEU A 32 12.56 -0.74 0.09
C LEU A 32 12.63 -0.13 1.49
N GLN A 33 13.72 -0.39 2.22
CA GLN A 33 13.87 0.07 3.60
C GLN A 33 14.03 1.59 3.69
N ASP A 34 14.79 2.21 2.78
CA ASP A 34 14.88 3.67 2.63
C ASP A 34 13.52 4.27 2.30
N SER A 35 12.82 3.72 1.30
CA SER A 35 11.52 4.22 0.89
C SER A 35 10.46 4.07 1.98
N TRP A 36 10.60 3.06 2.85
CA TRP A 36 9.76 2.88 4.01
C TRP A 36 10.10 3.89 5.12
N CYS A 37 11.38 4.17 5.33
CA CYS A 37 11.85 5.14 6.34
C CYS A 37 11.47 6.59 5.98
N GLU A 38 11.51 6.94 4.69
CA GLU A 38 11.08 8.26 4.21
C GLU A 38 9.56 8.48 4.31
N LYS A 39 8.77 7.41 4.44
CA LYS A 39 7.32 7.56 4.54
C LYS A 39 6.95 8.15 5.90
N PRO A 40 6.21 9.26 5.93
CA PRO A 40 5.82 9.88 7.19
C PRO A 40 4.87 8.94 7.97
N PRO A 41 4.88 9.00 9.30
CA PRO A 41 3.99 8.20 10.15
C PRO A 41 2.50 8.45 9.84
N GLY A 42 2.17 9.63 9.30
CA GLY A 42 0.82 9.95 8.80
C GLY A 42 0.35 9.01 7.67
N TYR A 43 1.25 8.42 6.88
CA TYR A 43 0.89 7.46 5.84
C TYR A 43 0.24 6.20 6.41
N LEU A 44 0.78 5.69 7.53
CA LEU A 44 0.21 4.56 8.25
C LEU A 44 -1.14 4.92 8.88
N GLN A 45 -1.27 6.15 9.37
CA GLN A 45 -2.50 6.64 9.97
C GLN A 45 -3.64 6.71 8.95
N THR A 46 -3.38 7.24 7.75
CA THR A 46 -4.35 7.25 6.64
C THR A 46 -4.71 5.84 6.18
N LEU A 47 -3.77 4.90 6.26
CA LEU A 47 -4.02 3.50 5.96
C LEU A 47 -5.02 2.87 6.94
N VAL A 48 -4.83 3.10 8.24
CA VAL A 48 -5.75 2.65 9.29
C VAL A 48 -7.11 3.33 9.16
N ASP A 49 -7.14 4.63 8.87
CA ASP A 49 -8.38 5.40 8.69
C ASP A 49 -9.19 4.97 7.45
N THR A 50 -8.51 4.52 6.40
CA THR A 50 -9.17 4.00 5.19
C THR A 50 -9.64 2.54 5.33
N MET A 51 -9.24 1.81 6.38
CA MET A 51 -9.72 0.45 6.64
C MET A 51 -11.24 0.35 6.83
N PRO A 52 -11.89 1.10 7.72
CA PRO A 52 -13.34 1.04 7.89
C PRO A 52 -14.08 1.35 6.58
N ARG A 53 -13.56 2.29 5.77
CA ARG A 53 -14.11 2.59 4.44
C ARG A 53 -13.99 1.42 3.46
N ARG A 54 -12.85 0.73 3.44
CA ARG A 54 -12.66 -0.46 2.59
C ARG A 54 -13.52 -1.63 3.04
N VAL A 55 -13.64 -1.86 4.34
CA VAL A 55 -14.54 -2.87 4.90
C VAL A 55 -15.99 -2.54 4.53
N ALA A 56 -16.42 -1.28 4.67
CA ALA A 56 -17.73 -0.85 4.22
C ALA A 56 -17.93 -1.05 2.71
N SER A 57 -16.95 -0.70 1.87
CA SER A 57 -16.99 -0.95 0.43
C SER A 57 -17.07 -2.44 0.08
N PHE A 58 -16.34 -3.29 0.80
CA PHE A 58 -16.39 -4.75 0.64
C PHE A 58 -17.73 -5.34 1.08
N LEU A 59 -18.30 -4.84 2.17
CA LEU A 59 -19.64 -5.21 2.62
C LEU A 59 -20.71 -4.75 1.61
N CYS A 60 -20.60 -3.53 1.07
CA CYS A 60 -21.47 -3.03 0.01
C CYS A 60 -21.35 -3.84 -1.29
N ALA A 61 -20.13 -4.23 -1.69
CA ALA A 61 -19.91 -5.07 -2.86
C ALA A 61 -20.53 -6.47 -2.69
N ARG A 62 -20.59 -6.99 -1.45
CA ARG A 62 -21.31 -8.23 -1.12
C ARG A 62 -22.82 -8.11 -1.11
N VAL A 63 -23.37 -6.92 -0.85
CA VAL A 63 -24.83 -6.67 -0.87
C VAL A 63 -25.38 -6.64 -2.32
N GLY A 64 -24.51 -6.58 -3.33
CA GLY A 64 -24.91 -6.63 -4.74
C GLY A 64 -25.64 -5.36 -5.19
N PRO A 65 -25.63 -5.05 -6.50
CA PRO A 65 -26.48 -3.99 -7.02
C PRO A 65 -27.93 -4.38 -6.75
N LYS A 66 -28.66 -3.54 -6.00
CA LYS A 66 -30.12 -3.58 -5.94
C LYS A 66 -30.62 -3.41 -7.37
N ARG A 67 -30.93 -4.53 -8.01
CA ARG A 67 -31.61 -4.59 -9.31
C ARG A 67 -32.98 -3.94 -9.07
N TYR A 68 -33.12 -2.71 -9.52
CA TYR A 68 -34.41 -2.15 -9.90
C TYR A 68 -34.87 -2.83 -11.19
#